data_AF-A0A820BZV9-F1
#
_entry.id   AF-A0A820BZV9-F1
#
_cell.length_a   1.000
_cell.length_b   1.000
_cell.length_c   1.000
_cell.angle_alpha   90.00
_cell.angle_beta   90.00
_cell.angle_gamma   90.00
#
_symmetry.space_group_name_H-M   'P 1'
#
loop_
_entity.id
_entity.type
_entity.pdbx_description
1 polymer ?
#
loop_
_entity_poly.entity_id
_entity_poly.type
_entity_poly.pdbx_seq_one_letter_code
_entity_poly.pdbx_strand_id
1 'polypeptide(L)'
;MFLLHLLCLLAFSFICCRSEICTEDNCLLPSCQCSMSNDNPTSLDITDLPQFILLTFVGSLSKDTLDPIRSILKSSHRNPNKCPISSTFFIHDVHTEYCLVQRLFDNQNEIAITISNKKCPLTKCYNESYWHQWTNDDWYEEIKQQRINIVEHAQIHQSHIKGFHVPHLQIDQNKYFEFLHQFHFHYDSSMLFKSSSLMWPFTLDYPFDQTDCINCQQWTNPFEGLWQFPLHEWTYPNATKSCRTFFDSSCLPINQSHTDDLLFDFLMHNFERHSSLSIGYRSPFIIQLDLSWLSKHNNLHVQALIRFIKYILNSSNYRYVYFVSIEKALEWFKYPRSLDELRDFWAFSCDDKIYEYDTVCYDKELNENEQDNLLNQGNIKELNSNDKTNEAHSKPIDHPAERLFPSDIVFHALWISFLLILSVFFYDKYFANK
;
A
#
# COMPACT_ATOMS: atom_id res chain seq x y z
N MET A 1 -22.64 47.70 -22.12
CA MET A 1 -22.45 46.30 -22.55
C MET A 1 -20.97 45.90 -22.67
N PHE A 2 -20.13 46.68 -23.37
CA PHE A 2 -18.70 46.37 -23.53
C PHE A 2 -17.89 46.31 -22.22
N LEU A 3 -18.16 47.20 -21.26
CA LEU A 3 -17.47 47.20 -19.96
C LEU A 3 -17.81 45.97 -19.11
N LEU A 4 -19.04 45.44 -19.23
CA LEU A 4 -19.50 44.28 -18.48
C LEU A 4 -18.88 42.98 -19.05
N HIS A 5 -18.70 42.91 -20.37
CA HIS A 5 -17.98 41.80 -21.02
C HIS A 5 -16.48 41.83 -20.72
N LEU A 6 -15.86 43.01 -20.64
CA LEU A 6 -14.45 43.15 -20.27
C LEU A 6 -14.21 42.78 -18.80
N LEU A 7 -15.11 43.17 -17.89
CA LEU A 7 -15.07 42.75 -16.47
C LEU A 7 -15.32 41.25 -16.29
N CYS A 8 -16.20 40.65 -17.11
CA CYS A 8 -16.40 39.20 -17.11
C CYS A 8 -15.16 38.46 -17.64
N LEU A 9 -14.56 38.92 -18.74
CA LEU A 9 -13.32 38.35 -19.29
C LEU A 9 -12.12 38.53 -18.34
N LEU A 10 -12.04 39.66 -17.61
CA LEU A 10 -11.03 39.86 -16.57
C LEU A 10 -11.31 38.99 -15.33
N ALA A 11 -12.58 38.80 -14.92
CA ALA A 11 -12.94 37.88 -13.84
C ALA A 11 -12.66 36.41 -14.20
N PHE A 12 -12.82 36.00 -15.46
CA PHE A 12 -12.43 34.68 -15.95
C PHE A 12 -10.90 34.49 -16.04
N SER A 13 -10.13 35.57 -16.18
CA SER A 13 -8.66 35.50 -16.16
C SER A 13 -8.04 35.45 -14.75
N PHE A 14 -8.84 35.63 -13.69
CA PHE A 14 -8.41 35.58 -12.30
C PHE A 14 -8.92 34.36 -11.52
N ILE A 15 -9.49 33.36 -12.19
CA ILE A 15 -9.51 31.99 -11.66
C ILE A 15 -8.08 31.45 -11.86
N CYS A 16 -7.15 32.04 -11.11
CA CYS A 16 -5.84 31.48 -10.92
C CYS A 16 -6.07 30.10 -10.29
N CYS A 17 -5.48 29.08 -10.89
CA CYS A 17 -5.39 27.72 -10.35
C CYS A 17 -4.53 27.79 -9.07
N ARG A 18 -5.07 28.37 -8.00
CA ARG A 18 -4.49 28.26 -6.68
C ARG A 18 -4.87 26.87 -6.23
N SER A 19 -3.90 25.96 -6.25
CA SER A 19 -4.10 24.66 -5.64
C SER A 19 -4.62 24.87 -4.23
N GLU A 20 -5.80 24.34 -3.96
CA GLU A 20 -6.46 24.51 -2.66
C GLU A 20 -5.57 23.93 -1.58
N ILE A 21 -5.43 24.64 -0.46
CA ILE A 21 -4.67 24.15 0.68
C ILE A 21 -5.51 23.07 1.36
N CYS A 22 -4.88 21.97 1.75
CA CYS A 22 -5.57 20.92 2.51
C CYS A 22 -5.97 21.44 3.90
N THR A 23 -7.22 21.22 4.27
CA THR A 23 -7.82 21.61 5.55
C THR A 23 -8.77 20.51 6.03
N GLU A 24 -9.10 20.51 7.31
CA GLU A 24 -10.08 19.57 7.86
C GLU A 24 -11.50 19.76 7.26
N ASP A 25 -11.79 20.91 6.65
CA ASP A 25 -13.11 21.19 6.04
C ASP A 25 -13.26 20.64 4.62
N ASN A 26 -12.16 20.52 3.87
CA ASN A 26 -12.18 20.06 2.47
C ASN A 26 -11.61 18.65 2.27
N CYS A 27 -10.94 18.09 3.27
CA CYS A 27 -10.36 16.76 3.25
C CYS A 27 -10.88 15.92 4.41
N LEU A 28 -11.87 15.06 4.12
CA LEU A 28 -12.62 14.31 5.13
C LEU A 28 -12.45 12.79 4.94
N LEU A 29 -12.31 12.09 6.08
CA LEU A 29 -12.35 10.63 6.13
C LEU A 29 -13.74 10.10 5.70
N PRO A 30 -13.81 8.89 5.09
CA PRO A 30 -12.72 7.93 4.85
C PRO A 30 -11.91 8.21 3.57
N SER A 31 -12.29 9.21 2.78
CA SER A 31 -11.75 9.39 1.42
C SER A 31 -10.46 10.19 1.38
N CYS A 32 -10.27 11.12 2.31
CA CYS A 32 -9.16 12.06 2.30
C CYS A 32 -8.59 12.26 3.71
N GLN A 33 -7.26 12.36 3.80
CA GLN A 33 -6.57 12.80 5.01
C GLN A 33 -5.39 13.70 4.63
N CYS A 34 -5.35 14.91 5.21
CA CYS A 34 -4.26 15.85 4.95
C CYS A 34 -2.92 15.31 5.46
N SER A 35 -1.83 15.69 4.79
CA SER A 35 -0.48 15.41 5.25
C SER A 35 -0.23 16.05 6.61
N MET A 36 0.19 15.24 7.59
CA MET A 36 0.54 15.71 8.92
C MET A 36 1.82 15.00 9.38
N SER A 37 2.72 15.77 9.99
CA SER A 37 3.98 15.27 10.53
C SER A 37 4.09 15.64 11.99
N ASN A 38 4.68 14.72 12.76
CA ASN A 38 4.94 14.90 14.18
C ASN A 38 3.72 15.33 15.01
N ASP A 39 2.52 14.88 14.61
CA ASP A 39 1.26 15.13 15.30
C ASP A 39 0.24 14.06 14.90
N ASN A 40 -0.85 13.94 15.66
CA ASN A 40 -1.94 12.99 15.43
C ASN A 40 -3.05 13.64 14.57
N PRO A 41 -3.33 13.14 13.36
CA PRO A 41 -4.39 13.68 12.49
C PRO A 41 -5.80 13.24 12.88
N THR A 42 -5.95 12.44 13.94
CA THR A 42 -7.25 11.96 14.42
C THR A 42 -7.76 12.78 15.61
N SER A 43 -9.06 12.70 15.88
CA SER A 43 -9.68 13.29 17.08
C SER A 43 -9.48 12.45 18.34
N LEU A 44 -8.82 11.30 18.26
CA LEU A 44 -8.61 10.40 19.39
C LEU A 44 -7.51 10.92 20.31
N ASP A 45 -7.72 10.78 21.62
CA ASP A 45 -6.64 10.99 22.58
C ASP A 45 -5.53 9.97 22.36
N ILE A 46 -4.29 10.42 22.50
CA ILE A 46 -3.13 9.57 22.22
C ILE A 46 -3.05 8.35 23.13
N THR A 47 -3.65 8.37 24.32
CA THR A 47 -3.73 7.18 25.19
C THR A 47 -4.54 6.06 24.53
N ASP A 48 -5.52 6.43 23.72
CA ASP A 48 -6.52 5.54 23.12
C ASP A 48 -6.15 5.13 21.69
N LEU A 49 -5.06 5.66 21.15
CA LEU A 49 -4.57 5.34 19.81
C LEU A 49 -3.81 4.01 19.75
N PRO A 50 -4.04 3.11 18.78
CA PRO A 50 -3.05 2.05 18.53
C PRO A 50 -1.71 2.61 18.06
N GLN A 51 -0.63 1.91 18.39
CA GLN A 51 0.63 2.03 17.66
C GLN A 51 0.70 0.90 16.65
N PHE A 52 0.78 1.24 15.36
CA PHE A 52 0.98 0.23 14.32
C PHE A 52 2.45 0.00 14.03
N ILE A 53 2.84 -1.27 13.88
CA ILE A 53 4.09 -1.67 13.27
C ILE A 53 3.75 -2.39 11.97
N LEU A 54 4.21 -1.86 10.85
CA LEU A 54 3.90 -2.39 9.52
C LEU A 54 5.15 -3.09 8.98
N LEU A 55 5.16 -4.42 9.05
CA LEU A 55 6.25 -5.21 8.46
C LEU A 55 6.00 -5.30 6.95
N THR A 56 6.96 -4.84 6.15
CA THR A 56 6.88 -4.92 4.69
C THR A 56 8.05 -5.71 4.12
N PHE A 57 7.78 -6.53 3.12
CA PHE A 57 8.76 -7.36 2.44
C PHE A 57 8.76 -7.01 0.97
N VAL A 58 9.88 -6.58 0.43
CA VAL A 58 10.01 -6.15 -0.97
C VAL A 58 10.97 -7.08 -1.69
N GLY A 59 10.57 -7.60 -2.85
CA GLY A 59 11.47 -8.39 -3.70
C GLY A 59 10.84 -9.65 -4.30
N SER A 60 11.71 -10.58 -4.71
CA SER A 60 11.30 -11.89 -5.20
C SER A 60 11.08 -12.84 -4.04
N LEU A 61 10.03 -13.67 -4.13
CA LEU A 61 9.77 -14.70 -3.14
C LEU A 61 10.25 -16.05 -3.65
N SER A 62 11.23 -16.65 -2.97
CA SER A 62 11.76 -17.98 -3.28
C SER A 62 11.81 -18.86 -2.03
N LYS A 63 12.05 -20.16 -2.21
CA LYS A 63 12.23 -21.10 -1.08
C LYS A 63 13.27 -20.63 -0.05
N ASP A 64 14.33 -19.96 -0.47
CA ASP A 64 15.40 -19.47 0.43
C ASP A 64 14.91 -18.37 1.39
N THR A 65 13.85 -17.66 1.04
CA THR A 65 13.28 -16.58 1.86
C THR A 65 12.28 -17.08 2.90
N LEU A 66 11.80 -18.33 2.77
CA LEU A 66 10.70 -18.85 3.57
C LEU A 66 11.05 -19.04 5.04
N ASP A 67 12.21 -19.60 5.35
CA ASP A 67 12.56 -19.90 6.75
C ASP A 67 12.70 -18.63 7.60
N PRO A 68 13.35 -17.55 7.12
CA PRO A 68 13.28 -16.24 7.77
C PRO A 68 11.84 -15.74 7.94
N ILE A 69 11.02 -15.77 6.88
CA ILE A 69 9.62 -15.29 6.94
C ILE A 69 8.82 -16.09 7.97
N ARG A 70 8.92 -17.41 7.97
CA ARG A 70 8.27 -18.32 8.95
C ARG A 70 8.68 -18.00 10.39
N SER A 71 9.93 -17.64 10.58
CA SER A 71 10.46 -17.30 11.92
C SER A 71 9.95 -15.93 12.39
N ILE A 72 9.82 -14.97 11.48
CA ILE A 72 9.28 -13.63 11.74
C ILE A 72 7.76 -13.69 11.96
N LEU A 73 7.02 -14.33 11.06
CA LEU A 73 5.55 -14.43 11.05
C LEU A 73 5.03 -15.72 11.69
N LYS A 74 5.75 -16.23 12.69
CA LYS A 74 5.35 -17.45 13.39
C LYS A 74 3.95 -17.30 13.95
N SER A 75 3.09 -18.32 13.80
CA SER A 75 1.68 -18.30 14.25
C SER A 75 1.48 -18.06 15.77
N SER A 76 2.53 -18.22 16.57
CA SER A 76 2.55 -17.85 17.99
C SER A 76 2.73 -16.35 18.25
N HIS A 77 3.20 -15.58 17.27
CA HIS A 77 3.27 -14.12 17.34
C HIS A 77 1.87 -13.58 17.10
N ARG A 78 1.20 -13.16 18.19
CA ARG A 78 -0.20 -12.72 18.18
C ARG A 78 -0.34 -11.35 18.79
N ASN A 79 -1.09 -10.50 18.10
CA ASN A 79 -1.52 -9.18 18.56
C ASN A 79 -2.38 -9.28 19.83
N PRO A 80 -2.63 -8.14 20.52
CA PRO A 80 -3.46 -8.11 21.73
C PRO A 80 -4.85 -8.74 21.56
N ASN A 81 -5.46 -8.60 20.38
CA ASN A 81 -6.74 -9.20 20.00
C ASN A 81 -6.68 -10.72 19.71
N LYS A 82 -5.52 -11.37 19.94
CA LYS A 82 -5.23 -12.78 19.69
C LYS A 82 -5.10 -13.18 18.24
N CYS A 83 -5.24 -12.26 17.29
CA CYS A 83 -4.94 -12.54 15.90
C CYS A 83 -3.43 -12.66 15.66
N PRO A 84 -2.98 -13.57 14.80
CA PRO A 84 -1.59 -13.56 14.37
C PRO A 84 -1.22 -12.24 13.71
N ILE A 85 0.05 -11.88 13.86
CA ILE A 85 0.58 -10.71 13.17
C ILE A 85 0.47 -10.93 11.67
N SER A 86 0.19 -9.86 10.93
CA SER A 86 0.17 -9.89 9.46
C SER A 86 1.17 -8.89 8.90
N SER A 87 1.61 -9.11 7.67
CA SER A 87 2.53 -8.21 6.97
C SER A 87 2.08 -7.94 5.54
N THR A 88 2.80 -7.05 4.86
CA THR A 88 2.58 -6.72 3.45
C THR A 88 3.76 -7.18 2.61
N PHE A 89 3.50 -7.90 1.52
CA PHE A 89 4.52 -8.35 0.58
C PHE A 89 4.37 -7.60 -0.74
N PHE A 90 5.36 -6.81 -1.11
CA PHE A 90 5.48 -6.15 -2.41
C PHE A 90 6.29 -7.03 -3.35
N ILE A 91 5.59 -7.78 -4.19
CA ILE A 91 6.16 -8.82 -5.04
C ILE A 91 6.50 -8.25 -6.43
N HIS A 92 7.70 -8.55 -6.94
CA HIS A 92 8.01 -8.48 -8.38
C HIS A 92 8.04 -9.87 -9.02
N ASP A 93 7.97 -9.93 -10.35
CA ASP A 93 7.88 -11.17 -11.11
C ASP A 93 9.15 -12.03 -11.05
N VAL A 94 10.27 -11.42 -11.44
CA VAL A 94 11.53 -12.13 -11.69
C VAL A 94 11.96 -12.95 -10.47
N HIS A 95 12.13 -14.27 -10.69
CA HIS A 95 12.50 -15.29 -9.70
C HIS A 95 11.49 -15.52 -8.56
N THR A 96 10.24 -15.05 -8.69
CA THR A 96 9.18 -15.32 -7.72
C THR A 96 8.50 -16.67 -7.99
N GLU A 97 8.39 -17.48 -6.95
CA GLU A 97 7.55 -18.68 -6.92
C GLU A 97 6.13 -18.30 -6.50
N TYR A 98 5.22 -18.12 -7.46
CA TYR A 98 3.85 -17.63 -7.20
C TYR A 98 3.00 -18.54 -6.31
N CYS A 99 3.28 -19.85 -6.25
CA CYS A 99 2.65 -20.72 -5.26
C CYS A 99 2.95 -20.28 -3.81
N LEU A 100 4.16 -19.78 -3.54
CA LEU A 100 4.50 -19.23 -2.23
C LEU A 100 3.73 -17.92 -1.97
N VAL A 101 3.54 -17.10 -3.01
CA VAL A 101 2.74 -15.87 -2.92
C VAL A 101 1.29 -16.19 -2.54
N GLN A 102 0.69 -17.20 -3.18
CA GLN A 102 -0.64 -17.70 -2.82
C GLN A 102 -0.70 -18.14 -1.35
N ARG A 103 0.30 -18.91 -0.89
CA ARG A 103 0.39 -19.35 0.53
C ARG A 103 0.47 -18.17 1.50
N LEU A 104 1.21 -17.12 1.18
CA LEU A 104 1.28 -15.93 2.02
C LEU A 104 -0.09 -15.24 2.12
N PHE A 105 -0.82 -15.15 1.01
CA PHE A 105 -2.18 -14.61 0.94
C PHE A 105 -3.18 -15.46 1.74
N ASP A 106 -3.17 -16.78 1.56
CA ASP A 106 -4.01 -17.71 2.33
C ASP A 106 -3.74 -17.60 3.84
N ASN A 107 -2.51 -17.24 4.20
CA ASN A 107 -2.09 -16.94 5.55
C ASN A 107 -2.38 -15.49 6.00
N GLN A 108 -3.38 -14.84 5.39
CA GLN A 108 -3.88 -13.50 5.73
C GLN A 108 -2.80 -12.39 5.73
N ASN A 109 -1.75 -12.57 4.94
CA ASN A 109 -0.83 -11.48 4.62
C ASN A 109 -1.35 -10.75 3.39
N GLU A 110 -1.07 -9.46 3.34
CA GLU A 110 -1.40 -8.66 2.17
C GLU A 110 -0.39 -8.93 1.05
N ILE A 111 -0.91 -9.15 -0.16
CA ILE A 111 -0.10 -9.19 -1.39
C ILE A 111 -0.32 -7.89 -2.16
N ALA A 112 0.73 -7.08 -2.19
CA ALA A 112 0.85 -5.88 -2.98
C ALA A 112 1.90 -6.11 -4.08
N ILE A 113 2.08 -5.14 -4.97
CA ILE A 113 3.01 -5.30 -6.09
C ILE A 113 4.09 -4.23 -6.12
N THR A 114 5.20 -4.60 -6.73
CA THR A 114 6.10 -3.64 -7.38
C THR A 114 5.85 -3.70 -8.90
N ILE A 115 6.88 -3.46 -9.72
CA ILE A 115 6.85 -3.72 -11.17
C ILE A 115 7.18 -5.19 -11.51
N SER A 116 6.98 -5.59 -12.77
CA SER A 116 7.31 -6.94 -13.27
C SER A 116 8.81 -7.15 -13.53
N ASN A 117 9.62 -6.09 -13.58
CA ASN A 117 11.06 -6.13 -13.84
C ASN A 117 11.44 -6.69 -15.24
N LYS A 118 10.55 -6.67 -16.25
CA LYS A 118 10.85 -7.17 -17.62
C LYS A 118 11.78 -6.23 -18.39
N LYS A 119 11.50 -4.93 -18.36
CA LYS A 119 12.36 -3.84 -18.83
C LYS A 119 13.50 -3.56 -17.85
N CYS A 120 13.26 -3.80 -16.56
CA CYS A 120 14.21 -3.56 -15.47
C CYS A 120 14.79 -4.85 -14.86
N PRO A 121 15.60 -5.66 -15.57
CA PRO A 121 16.23 -6.79 -14.91
C PRO A 121 17.14 -6.27 -13.79
N LEU A 122 17.05 -6.88 -12.61
CA LEU A 122 17.73 -6.45 -11.37
C LEU A 122 19.19 -6.03 -11.56
N THR A 123 19.90 -6.60 -12.54
CA THR A 123 21.30 -6.27 -12.85
C THR A 123 21.53 -4.88 -13.47
N LYS A 124 20.51 -4.22 -14.02
CA LYS A 124 20.65 -2.92 -14.73
C LYS A 124 19.99 -1.74 -14.01
N CYS A 125 19.17 -2.00 -12.99
CA CYS A 125 18.26 -1.00 -12.41
C CYS A 125 18.71 -0.38 -11.10
N TYR A 126 19.92 -0.70 -10.63
CA TYR A 126 20.51 -0.03 -9.47
C TYR A 126 20.83 1.45 -9.73
N ASN A 127 20.97 1.86 -10.99
CA ASN A 127 21.28 3.24 -11.33
C ASN A 127 19.99 4.08 -11.47
N GLU A 128 19.86 5.13 -10.66
CA GLU A 128 18.77 6.13 -10.71
C GLU A 128 18.55 6.69 -12.12
N SER A 129 19.62 6.83 -12.90
CA SER A 129 19.56 7.31 -14.29
C SER A 129 18.72 6.42 -15.21
N TYR A 130 18.56 5.13 -14.88
CA TYR A 130 17.77 4.20 -15.69
C TYR A 130 16.27 4.54 -15.60
N TRP A 131 15.78 4.87 -14.41
CA TRP A 131 14.37 5.17 -14.18
C TRP A 131 13.94 6.46 -14.83
N HIS A 132 14.82 7.46 -14.89
CA HIS A 132 14.55 8.70 -15.63
C HIS A 132 14.41 8.49 -17.15
N GLN A 133 14.81 7.33 -17.67
CA GLN A 133 14.63 6.97 -19.09
C GLN A 133 13.30 6.24 -19.35
N TRP A 134 12.54 5.90 -18.31
CA TRP A 134 11.26 5.22 -18.48
C TRP A 134 10.22 6.16 -19.07
N THR A 135 9.53 5.64 -20.07
CA THR A 135 8.38 6.29 -20.67
C THR A 135 7.12 6.00 -19.85
N ASN A 136 6.04 6.73 -20.12
CA ASN A 136 4.73 6.44 -19.56
C ASN A 136 4.30 5.00 -19.91
N ASP A 137 4.55 4.55 -21.15
CA ASP A 137 4.22 3.18 -21.57
C ASP A 137 5.01 2.12 -20.81
N ASP A 138 6.28 2.39 -20.46
CA ASP A 138 7.09 1.47 -19.66
C ASP A 138 6.48 1.27 -18.26
N TRP A 139 6.14 2.35 -17.57
CA TRP A 139 5.46 2.28 -16.27
C TRP A 139 4.11 1.59 -16.36
N TYR A 140 3.29 1.94 -17.37
CA TYR A 140 1.99 1.34 -17.61
C TYR A 140 2.08 -0.18 -17.75
N GLU A 141 2.94 -0.66 -18.66
CA GLU A 141 3.06 -2.09 -18.95
C GLU A 141 3.66 -2.85 -17.76
N GLU A 142 4.63 -2.29 -17.07
CA GLU A 142 5.31 -2.95 -15.94
C GLU A 142 4.42 -3.13 -14.71
N ILE A 143 3.61 -2.13 -14.38
CA ILE A 143 2.64 -2.20 -13.27
C ILE A 143 1.49 -3.14 -13.65
N LYS A 144 0.95 -2.98 -14.86
CA LYS A 144 -0.15 -3.81 -15.37
C LYS A 144 0.25 -5.29 -15.44
N GLN A 145 1.42 -5.58 -16.00
CA GLN A 145 1.91 -6.94 -16.15
C GLN A 145 2.10 -7.61 -14.80
N GLN A 146 2.64 -6.89 -13.79
CA GLN A 146 2.83 -7.50 -12.49
C GLN A 146 1.50 -7.83 -11.80
N ARG A 147 0.48 -6.99 -11.96
CA ARG A 147 -0.87 -7.32 -11.51
C ARG A 147 -1.41 -8.58 -12.20
N ILE A 148 -1.25 -8.68 -13.52
CA ILE A 148 -1.67 -9.86 -14.30
C ILE A 148 -0.96 -11.12 -13.78
N ASN A 149 0.36 -11.05 -13.56
CA ASN A 149 1.13 -12.19 -13.08
C ASN A 149 0.62 -12.71 -11.72
N ILE A 150 0.29 -11.83 -10.77
CA ILE A 150 -0.27 -12.22 -9.47
C ILE A 150 -1.63 -12.89 -9.64
N VAL A 151 -2.50 -12.35 -10.51
CA VAL A 151 -3.83 -12.91 -10.76
C VAL A 151 -3.72 -14.30 -11.41
N GLU A 152 -2.89 -14.44 -12.43
CA GLU A 152 -2.79 -15.67 -13.22
C GLU A 152 -2.00 -16.77 -12.49
N HIS A 153 -0.88 -16.42 -11.84
CA HIS A 153 0.03 -17.41 -11.29
C HIS A 153 -0.16 -17.67 -9.79
N ALA A 154 -0.60 -16.69 -9.01
CA ALA A 154 -0.95 -16.89 -7.59
C ALA A 154 -2.45 -17.06 -7.35
N GLN A 155 -3.29 -16.93 -8.39
CA GLN A 155 -4.75 -17.12 -8.29
C GLN A 155 -5.42 -16.17 -7.27
N ILE A 156 -4.83 -14.98 -7.08
CA ILE A 156 -5.37 -13.94 -6.19
C ILE A 156 -6.23 -13.00 -7.03
N HIS A 157 -7.49 -12.80 -6.63
CA HIS A 157 -8.37 -11.90 -7.36
C HIS A 157 -7.84 -10.45 -7.33
N GLN A 158 -7.95 -9.74 -8.46
CA GLN A 158 -7.38 -8.40 -8.62
C GLN A 158 -7.82 -7.38 -7.54
N SER A 159 -9.00 -7.55 -6.95
CA SER A 159 -9.52 -6.66 -5.89
C SER A 159 -8.71 -6.72 -4.59
N HIS A 160 -7.86 -7.73 -4.41
CA HIS A 160 -6.95 -7.84 -3.27
C HIS A 160 -5.59 -7.16 -3.53
N ILE A 161 -5.30 -6.75 -4.77
CA ILE A 161 -4.03 -6.13 -5.15
C ILE A 161 -4.16 -4.61 -5.03
N LYS A 162 -4.02 -4.11 -3.80
CA LYS A 162 -4.35 -2.73 -3.42
C LYS A 162 -3.15 -1.80 -3.29
N GLY A 163 -1.96 -2.36 -3.05
CA GLY A 163 -0.76 -1.61 -2.75
C GLY A 163 0.28 -1.59 -3.85
N PHE A 164 1.05 -0.50 -3.91
CA PHE A 164 2.23 -0.38 -4.75
C PHE A 164 3.46 0.06 -3.95
N HIS A 165 4.63 -0.41 -4.39
CA HIS A 165 5.93 0.06 -3.91
C HIS A 165 6.92 0.12 -5.08
N VAL A 166 7.56 1.26 -5.26
CA VAL A 166 8.54 1.47 -6.32
C VAL A 166 9.88 0.82 -5.97
N PRO A 167 10.53 0.08 -6.87
CA PRO A 167 11.83 -0.51 -6.57
C PRO A 167 12.88 0.53 -6.19
N HIS A 168 13.71 0.19 -5.21
CA HIS A 168 14.80 1.03 -4.70
C HIS A 168 14.39 2.44 -4.24
N LEU A 169 13.10 2.68 -4.01
CA LEU A 169 12.55 4.01 -3.67
C LEU A 169 12.83 5.07 -4.75
N GLN A 170 13.00 4.64 -6.00
CA GLN A 170 13.32 5.52 -7.13
C GLN A 170 12.04 6.08 -7.77
N ILE A 171 11.57 7.20 -7.23
CA ILE A 171 10.41 7.95 -7.75
C ILE A 171 10.81 8.69 -9.04
N ASP A 172 10.22 8.30 -10.17
CA ASP A 172 10.47 8.92 -11.49
C ASP A 172 9.42 9.98 -11.83
N GLN A 173 9.69 11.25 -11.49
CA GLN A 173 8.87 12.43 -11.84
C GLN A 173 7.37 12.22 -11.63
N ASN A 174 7.01 11.36 -10.68
CA ASN A 174 5.64 11.03 -10.32
C ASN A 174 4.82 10.38 -11.45
N LYS A 175 5.44 9.92 -12.55
CA LYS A 175 4.73 9.31 -13.70
C LYS A 175 3.92 8.09 -13.31
N TYR A 176 4.43 7.28 -12.37
CA TYR A 176 3.75 6.05 -11.99
C TYR A 176 2.47 6.30 -11.18
N PHE A 177 2.35 7.44 -10.47
CA PHE A 177 1.14 7.75 -9.70
C PHE A 177 -0.09 7.91 -10.60
N GLU A 178 0.06 8.42 -11.83
CA GLU A 178 -1.03 8.46 -12.81
C GLU A 178 -1.58 7.06 -13.09
N PHE A 179 -0.70 6.07 -13.21
CA PHE A 179 -1.09 4.68 -13.41
C PHE A 179 -1.62 4.03 -12.14
N LEU A 180 -1.09 4.38 -10.96
CA LEU A 180 -1.66 3.90 -9.71
C LEU A 180 -3.12 4.33 -9.57
N HIS A 181 -3.39 5.61 -9.84
CA HIS A 181 -4.73 6.18 -9.84
C HIS A 181 -5.61 5.56 -10.94
N GLN A 182 -5.13 5.47 -12.19
CA GLN A 182 -5.84 4.84 -13.31
C GLN A 182 -6.19 3.37 -13.04
N PHE A 183 -5.30 2.65 -12.36
CA PHE A 183 -5.47 1.25 -12.02
C PHE A 183 -6.15 1.01 -10.67
N HIS A 184 -6.65 2.07 -10.03
CA HIS A 184 -7.37 2.02 -8.76
C HIS A 184 -6.57 1.33 -7.64
N PHE A 185 -5.26 1.59 -7.55
CA PHE A 185 -4.51 1.27 -6.33
C PHE A 185 -5.02 2.13 -5.19
N HIS A 186 -5.05 1.56 -4.00
CA HIS A 186 -5.51 2.25 -2.80
C HIS A 186 -4.38 3.04 -2.14
N TYR A 187 -3.14 2.53 -2.25
CA TYR A 187 -2.01 3.20 -1.64
C TYR A 187 -0.67 2.94 -2.36
N ASP A 188 0.25 3.88 -2.15
CA ASP A 188 1.68 3.76 -2.41
C ASP A 188 2.48 3.79 -1.10
N SER A 189 3.60 3.07 -1.05
CA SER A 189 4.52 3.07 0.11
C SER A 189 5.97 3.33 -0.31
N SER A 190 6.21 4.36 -1.13
CA SER A 190 7.50 4.63 -1.78
C SER A 190 8.20 5.92 -1.36
N MET A 191 7.50 6.87 -0.74
CA MET A 191 8.09 8.14 -0.29
C MET A 191 8.86 7.97 1.01
N LEU A 192 10.12 8.40 1.01
CA LEU A 192 11.04 8.34 2.15
C LEU A 192 11.22 9.74 2.74
N PHE A 193 10.90 9.89 4.03
CA PHE A 193 11.01 11.13 4.77
C PHE A 193 12.20 11.12 5.72
N LYS A 194 12.75 12.29 5.99
CA LYS A 194 13.81 12.49 6.99
C LYS A 194 13.34 11.98 8.34
N SER A 195 14.28 11.46 9.12
CA SER A 195 13.99 11.00 10.48
C SER A 195 13.33 12.08 11.34
N SER A 196 13.63 13.37 11.15
CA SER A 196 13.03 14.48 11.92
C SER A 196 11.53 14.70 11.68
N SER A 197 10.93 14.11 10.64
CA SER A 197 9.54 14.34 10.24
C SER A 197 8.80 13.01 10.13
N LEU A 198 8.23 12.55 11.26
CA LEU A 198 7.47 11.32 11.31
C LEU A 198 6.04 11.56 10.82
N MET A 199 5.89 11.51 9.50
CA MET A 199 4.61 11.60 8.79
C MET A 199 3.64 10.48 9.19
N TRP A 200 2.38 10.84 9.39
CA TRP A 200 1.26 9.90 9.34
C TRP A 200 0.87 9.60 7.88
N PRO A 201 0.22 8.48 7.57
CA PRO A 201 -0.38 8.26 6.25
C PRO A 201 -1.34 9.38 5.87
N PHE A 202 -1.38 9.72 4.60
CA PHE A 202 -2.20 10.84 4.09
C PHE A 202 -2.57 10.57 2.64
N THR A 203 -3.51 11.31 2.08
CA THR A 203 -3.92 11.15 0.69
C THR A 203 -3.32 12.22 -0.21
N LEU A 204 -3.17 11.88 -1.50
CA LEU A 204 -2.58 12.75 -2.51
C LEU A 204 -3.61 13.68 -3.20
N ASP A 205 -4.78 13.88 -2.59
CA ASP A 205 -5.84 14.80 -3.05
C ASP A 205 -5.38 16.26 -3.08
N TYR A 206 -4.44 16.64 -2.21
CA TYR A 206 -3.92 17.99 -2.09
C TYR A 206 -2.39 18.00 -2.07
N PRO A 207 -1.72 19.08 -2.52
CA PRO A 207 -0.29 19.22 -2.34
C PRO A 207 0.07 19.33 -0.86
N PHE A 208 1.29 18.88 -0.55
CA PHE A 208 1.86 19.00 0.78
C PHE A 208 3.30 19.52 0.75
N ASP A 209 3.83 19.85 1.93
CA ASP A 209 5.22 20.27 2.06
C ASP A 209 6.19 19.09 1.89
N GLN A 210 6.90 19.08 0.77
CA GLN A 210 7.88 18.04 0.43
C GLN A 210 9.28 18.29 1.00
N THR A 211 9.50 19.35 1.79
CA THR A 211 10.84 19.75 2.30
C THR A 211 11.59 18.64 3.03
N ASP A 212 10.85 17.77 3.71
CA ASP A 212 11.41 16.63 4.46
C ASP A 212 11.29 15.29 3.73
N CYS A 213 10.72 15.26 2.52
CA CYS A 213 10.76 14.08 1.69
C CYS A 213 12.07 14.03 0.88
N ILE A 214 12.83 12.95 1.04
CA ILE A 214 14.19 12.79 0.51
C ILE A 214 14.19 12.43 -0.98
N ASN A 215 13.22 11.63 -1.40
CA ASN A 215 13.11 11.13 -2.77
C ASN A 215 11.87 11.65 -3.50
N CYS A 216 11.07 12.52 -2.89
CA CYS A 216 9.95 13.16 -3.58
C CYS A 216 10.48 14.11 -4.65
N GLN A 217 9.74 14.16 -5.75
CA GLN A 217 9.93 15.16 -6.79
C GLN A 217 8.70 16.05 -6.83
N GLN A 218 8.89 17.31 -7.24
CA GLN A 218 7.80 18.26 -7.35
C GLN A 218 6.71 17.69 -8.28
N TRP A 219 5.48 17.56 -7.79
CA TRP A 219 4.31 17.31 -8.62
C TRP A 219 3.30 18.43 -8.50
N THR A 220 2.44 18.50 -9.50
CA THR A 220 1.37 19.49 -9.59
C THR A 220 -0.02 18.87 -9.63
N ASN A 221 -0.12 17.54 -9.84
CA ASN A 221 -1.39 16.86 -10.05
C ASN A 221 -1.85 16.19 -8.75
N PRO A 222 -3.10 16.40 -8.33
CA PRO A 222 -3.70 15.61 -7.26
C PRO A 222 -4.02 14.19 -7.75
N PHE A 223 -3.92 13.21 -6.87
CA PHE A 223 -4.34 11.82 -7.08
C PHE A 223 -5.36 11.46 -6.01
N GLU A 224 -6.61 11.84 -6.27
CA GLU A 224 -7.71 11.74 -5.31
C GLU A 224 -7.86 10.30 -4.77
N GLY A 225 -7.95 10.18 -3.44
CA GLY A 225 -8.12 8.90 -2.76
C GLY A 225 -6.92 7.94 -2.80
N LEU A 226 -5.80 8.32 -3.44
CA LEU A 226 -4.56 7.54 -3.38
C LEU A 226 -3.81 7.86 -2.09
N TRP A 227 -3.70 6.87 -1.21
CA TRP A 227 -3.01 7.02 0.08
C TRP A 227 -1.50 6.87 -0.08
N GLN A 228 -0.74 7.70 0.61
CA GLN A 228 0.67 7.49 0.85
C GLN A 228 0.86 6.86 2.23
N PHE A 229 1.63 5.77 2.29
CA PHE A 229 2.23 5.23 3.51
C PHE A 229 3.71 5.65 3.54
N PRO A 230 4.07 6.68 4.33
CA PRO A 230 5.42 7.22 4.35
C PRO A 230 6.41 6.26 5.00
N LEU A 231 7.57 6.10 4.38
CA LEU A 231 8.76 5.51 5.00
C LEU A 231 9.57 6.61 5.68
N HIS A 232 10.32 6.26 6.72
CA HIS A 232 11.16 7.22 7.44
C HIS A 232 12.58 6.70 7.53
N GLU A 233 13.54 7.62 7.45
CA GLU A 233 14.93 7.26 7.73
C GLU A 233 15.10 6.75 9.16
N TRP A 234 15.98 5.77 9.30
CA TRP A 234 16.36 5.18 10.57
C TRP A 234 17.47 5.98 11.23
N THR A 235 17.42 6.13 12.55
CA THR A 235 18.50 6.79 13.32
C THR A 235 18.96 5.91 14.46
N TYR A 236 20.23 6.04 14.83
CA TYR A 236 20.74 5.44 16.07
C TYR A 236 20.84 6.52 17.16
N PRO A 237 20.69 6.19 18.46
CA PRO A 237 20.83 7.17 19.53
C PRO A 237 22.11 8.03 19.39
N ASN A 238 21.94 9.35 19.43
CA ASN A 238 23.02 10.34 19.29
C ASN A 238 23.80 10.29 17.96
N ALA A 239 23.29 9.58 16.93
CA ALA A 239 23.90 9.59 15.61
C ALA A 239 23.67 10.92 14.91
N THR A 240 24.69 11.37 14.17
CA THR A 240 24.61 12.56 13.30
C THR A 240 24.14 12.21 11.89
N LYS A 241 23.92 10.92 11.61
CA LYS A 241 23.51 10.38 10.31
C LYS A 241 22.27 9.51 10.49
N SER A 242 21.44 9.49 9.46
CA SER A 242 20.35 8.53 9.31
C SER A 242 20.70 7.49 8.23
N CYS A 243 20.02 6.34 8.27
CA CYS A 243 20.07 5.30 7.25
C CYS A 243 18.75 5.22 6.49
N ARG A 244 18.78 4.69 5.27
CA ARG A 244 17.55 4.45 4.49
C ARG A 244 16.74 3.25 4.99
N THR A 245 17.40 2.22 5.51
CA THR A 245 16.75 0.96 5.91
C THR A 245 17.37 0.40 7.19
N PHE A 246 16.67 -0.54 7.82
CA PHE A 246 17.15 -1.26 9.01
C PHE A 246 18.46 -2.03 8.80
N PHE A 247 18.71 -2.49 7.58
CA PHE A 247 19.89 -3.28 7.21
C PHE A 247 21.03 -2.44 6.64
N ASP A 248 20.84 -1.12 6.51
CA ASP A 248 21.91 -0.19 6.18
C ASP A 248 22.72 0.13 7.44
N SER A 249 24.03 -0.08 7.36
CA SER A 249 24.95 0.15 8.47
C SER A 249 25.47 1.59 8.57
N SER A 250 25.10 2.48 7.64
CA SER A 250 25.72 3.80 7.48
C SER A 250 25.53 4.77 8.66
N CYS A 251 24.50 4.52 9.47
CA CYS A 251 24.13 5.27 10.68
C CYS A 251 24.38 4.50 11.97
N LEU A 252 24.85 3.25 11.89
CA LEU A 252 25.25 2.49 13.07
C LEU A 252 26.65 2.94 13.54
N PRO A 253 26.97 2.79 14.84
CA PRO A 253 28.28 3.15 15.37
C PRO A 253 29.42 2.34 14.73
N ILE A 254 30.27 3.00 13.92
CA ILE A 254 31.38 2.38 13.17
C ILE A 254 32.40 1.66 14.09
N ASN A 255 32.55 2.13 15.33
CA ASN A 255 33.52 1.61 16.29
C ASN A 255 32.97 0.50 17.21
N GLN A 256 31.76 -0.01 16.95
CA GLN A 256 31.14 -1.06 17.74
C GLN A 256 30.81 -2.27 16.84
N SER A 257 30.93 -3.47 17.40
CA SER A 257 30.45 -4.66 16.69
C SER A 257 28.93 -4.60 16.58
N HIS A 258 28.38 -4.86 15.39
CA HIS A 258 26.94 -4.93 15.16
C HIS A 258 26.38 -6.23 15.74
N THR A 259 26.25 -6.28 17.05
CA THR A 259 25.69 -7.42 17.80
C THR A 259 24.16 -7.45 17.69
N ASP A 260 23.55 -8.58 18.07
CA ASP A 260 22.10 -8.69 18.23
C ASP A 260 21.54 -7.60 19.18
N ASP A 261 22.26 -7.29 20.27
CA ASP A 261 21.89 -6.23 21.22
C ASP A 261 21.85 -4.84 20.59
N LEU A 262 22.89 -4.47 19.84
CA LEU A 262 22.93 -3.18 19.16
C LEU A 262 21.79 -3.04 18.15
N LEU A 263 21.48 -4.10 17.41
CA LEU A 263 20.40 -4.11 16.41
C LEU A 263 19.01 -4.10 17.06
N PHE A 264 18.84 -4.77 18.20
CA PHE A 264 17.62 -4.70 18.99
C PHE A 264 17.39 -3.30 19.56
N ASP A 265 18.43 -2.66 20.11
CA ASP A 265 18.36 -1.29 20.61
C ASP A 265 18.07 -0.30 19.48
N PHE A 266 18.61 -0.54 18.29
CA PHE A 266 18.31 0.24 17.09
C PHE A 266 16.83 0.12 16.67
N LEU A 267 16.24 -1.08 16.73
CA LEU A 267 14.81 -1.29 16.51
C LEU A 267 13.96 -0.58 17.58
N MET A 268 14.29 -0.79 18.85
CA MET A 268 13.59 -0.18 19.97
C MET A 268 13.64 1.34 19.91
N HIS A 269 14.79 1.92 19.60
CA HIS A 269 14.93 3.37 19.49
C HIS A 269 14.02 3.97 18.42
N ASN A 270 13.97 3.39 17.22
CA ASN A 270 13.10 3.92 16.16
C ASN A 270 11.62 3.67 16.48
N PHE A 271 11.26 2.50 17.01
CA PHE A 271 9.91 2.24 17.52
C PHE A 271 9.48 3.27 18.58
N GLU A 272 10.34 3.56 19.54
CA GLU A 272 10.05 4.53 20.61
C GLU A 272 9.81 5.93 20.06
N ARG A 273 10.56 6.35 19.02
CA ARG A 273 10.34 7.63 18.35
C ARG A 273 8.94 7.71 17.72
N HIS A 274 8.50 6.67 17.03
CA HIS A 274 7.14 6.60 16.48
C HIS A 274 6.07 6.60 17.57
N SER A 275 6.27 5.81 18.63
CA SER A 275 5.28 5.65 19.71
C SER A 275 5.21 6.80 20.72
N SER A 276 6.23 7.67 20.76
CA SER A 276 6.30 8.71 21.78
C SER A 276 5.40 9.90 21.50
N LEU A 277 5.01 10.58 22.58
CA LEU A 277 4.25 11.84 22.54
C LEU A 277 5.12 13.05 22.14
N SER A 278 6.42 12.86 21.93
CA SER A 278 7.34 13.98 21.69
C SER A 278 7.62 14.21 20.21
N ILE A 279 7.42 13.18 19.39
CA ILE A 279 7.71 13.26 17.96
C ILE A 279 6.72 12.46 17.14
N GLY A 280 6.60 11.13 17.30
CA GLY A 280 5.79 10.36 16.37
C GLY A 280 4.28 10.41 16.61
N TYR A 281 3.86 10.69 17.84
CA TYR A 281 2.45 10.70 18.24
C TYR A 281 1.69 9.40 17.93
N ARG A 282 2.38 8.26 17.95
CA ARG A 282 1.91 6.93 17.49
C ARG A 282 1.78 6.78 15.97
N SER A 283 2.54 7.55 15.19
CA SER A 283 2.65 7.33 13.74
C SER A 283 3.06 5.89 13.43
N PRO A 284 2.53 5.27 12.35
CA PRO A 284 2.91 3.90 12.00
C PRO A 284 4.42 3.76 11.81
N PHE A 285 4.98 2.71 12.42
CA PHE A 285 6.39 2.37 12.27
C PHE A 285 6.54 1.29 11.18
N ILE A 286 6.98 1.70 9.98
CA ILE A 286 7.15 0.79 8.86
C ILE A 286 8.56 0.19 8.88
N ILE A 287 8.65 -1.13 8.95
CA ILE A 287 9.92 -1.87 8.88
C ILE A 287 9.98 -2.57 7.52
N GLN A 288 10.69 -1.95 6.59
CA GLN A 288 10.91 -2.51 5.25
C GLN A 288 12.09 -3.47 5.23
N LEU A 289 11.82 -4.69 4.77
CA LEU A 289 12.77 -5.78 4.61
C LEU A 289 12.91 -6.12 3.13
N ASP A 290 14.15 -6.33 2.69
CA ASP A 290 14.44 -6.81 1.35
C ASP A 290 14.51 -8.35 1.35
N LEU A 291 13.71 -8.99 0.49
CA LEU A 291 13.63 -10.45 0.43
C LEU A 291 14.96 -11.10 -0.01
N SER A 292 15.71 -10.45 -0.91
CA SER A 292 17.02 -10.95 -1.36
C SER A 292 18.11 -10.85 -0.28
N TRP A 293 17.96 -9.89 0.63
CA TRP A 293 18.81 -9.77 1.81
C TRP A 293 18.41 -10.79 2.89
N LEU A 294 17.11 -11.08 3.05
CA LEU A 294 16.61 -12.07 4.01
C LEU A 294 17.03 -13.50 3.70
N SER A 295 17.17 -13.88 2.42
CA SER A 295 17.62 -15.22 2.01
C SER A 295 19.05 -15.56 2.44
N LYS A 296 19.82 -14.59 2.95
CA LYS A 296 21.19 -14.81 3.41
C LYS A 296 21.21 -15.40 4.83
N HIS A 297 21.80 -16.59 4.98
CA HIS A 297 21.87 -17.30 6.27
C HIS A 297 22.64 -16.53 7.37
N ASN A 298 22.29 -16.80 8.64
CA ASN A 298 22.91 -16.23 9.86
C ASN A 298 22.91 -14.70 9.97
N ASN A 299 21.74 -14.12 9.77
CA ASN A 299 21.57 -12.68 9.85
C ASN A 299 21.19 -12.21 11.26
N LEU A 300 22.13 -11.56 11.96
CA LEU A 300 21.89 -10.97 13.30
C LEU A 300 20.71 -9.99 13.32
N HIS A 301 20.42 -9.32 12.20
CA HIS A 301 19.28 -8.42 12.10
C HIS A 301 17.94 -9.17 12.16
N VAL A 302 17.86 -10.37 11.58
CA VAL A 302 16.66 -11.22 11.66
C VAL A 302 16.48 -11.72 13.10
N GLN A 303 17.56 -12.08 13.78
CA GLN A 303 17.53 -12.47 15.19
C GLN A 303 17.03 -11.32 16.08
N ALA A 304 17.59 -10.12 15.89
CA ALA A 304 17.20 -8.92 16.60
C ALA A 304 15.74 -8.53 16.32
N LEU A 305 15.28 -8.62 15.07
CA LEU A 305 13.88 -8.38 14.69
C LEU A 305 12.93 -9.36 15.36
N ILE A 306 13.25 -10.67 15.35
CA ILE A 306 12.43 -11.68 16.04
C ILE A 306 12.40 -11.41 17.55
N ARG A 307 13.53 -11.00 18.13
CA ARG A 307 13.60 -10.63 19.55
C ARG A 307 12.76 -9.39 19.86
N PHE A 308 12.81 -8.37 19.01
CA PHE A 308 11.97 -7.17 19.09
C PHE A 308 10.48 -7.52 19.03
N ILE A 309 10.05 -8.30 18.04
CA ILE A 309 8.65 -8.74 17.91
C ILE A 309 8.20 -9.46 19.19
N LYS A 310 8.99 -10.43 19.67
CA LYS A 310 8.66 -11.17 20.91
C LYS A 310 8.62 -10.26 22.13
N TYR A 311 9.52 -9.29 22.23
CA TYR A 311 9.57 -8.35 23.34
C TYR A 311 8.31 -7.48 23.38
N ILE A 312 7.93 -6.89 22.24
CA ILE A 312 6.70 -6.09 22.11
C ILE A 312 5.47 -6.94 22.44
N LEU A 313 5.30 -8.10 21.81
CA LEU A 313 4.09 -8.92 21.95
C LEU A 313 3.90 -9.52 23.35
N ASN A 314 4.99 -9.82 24.08
CA ASN A 314 4.93 -10.46 25.39
C ASN A 314 4.90 -9.47 26.56
N SER A 315 5.16 -8.18 26.33
CA SER A 315 5.22 -7.17 27.37
C SER A 315 3.85 -6.55 27.65
N SER A 316 3.50 -6.38 28.92
CA SER A 316 2.29 -5.64 29.33
C SER A 316 2.33 -4.17 28.96
N ASN A 317 3.52 -3.60 28.76
CA ASN A 317 3.68 -2.18 28.47
C ASN A 317 3.33 -1.83 27.02
N TYR A 318 3.26 -2.81 26.12
CA TYR A 318 3.02 -2.59 24.69
C TYR A 318 1.70 -3.21 24.21
N ARG A 319 0.70 -3.30 25.11
CA ARG A 319 -0.65 -3.81 24.77
C ARG A 319 -1.41 -2.93 23.78
N TYR A 320 -0.94 -1.72 23.53
CA TYR A 320 -1.46 -0.81 22.52
C TYR A 320 -0.83 -1.00 21.13
N VAL A 321 0.15 -1.91 21.01
CA VAL A 321 0.90 -2.12 19.75
C VAL A 321 0.30 -3.26 18.94
N TYR A 322 0.12 -3.03 17.64
CA TYR A 322 -0.41 -3.99 16.68
C TYR A 322 0.50 -4.13 15.47
N PHE A 323 0.92 -5.36 15.17
CA PHE A 323 1.60 -5.70 13.93
C PHE A 323 0.57 -6.12 12.88
N VAL A 324 0.37 -5.28 11.87
CA VAL A 324 -0.67 -5.47 10.85
C VAL A 324 -0.13 -5.18 9.46
N SER A 325 -0.85 -5.64 8.44
CA SER A 325 -0.56 -5.25 7.06
C SER A 325 -0.96 -3.79 6.82
N ILE A 326 -0.41 -3.18 5.77
CA ILE A 326 -0.80 -1.85 5.33
C ILE A 326 -2.29 -1.81 4.98
N GLU A 327 -2.85 -2.84 4.34
CA GLU A 327 -4.30 -2.94 4.07
C GLU A 327 -5.13 -2.77 5.35
N LYS A 328 -4.80 -3.50 6.43
CA LYS A 328 -5.52 -3.40 7.70
C LYS A 328 -5.32 -2.03 8.36
N ALA A 329 -4.10 -1.51 8.32
CA ALA A 329 -3.82 -0.16 8.82
C ALA A 329 -4.61 0.90 8.04
N LEU A 330 -4.71 0.78 6.72
CA LEU A 330 -5.48 1.66 5.86
C LEU A 330 -6.96 1.66 6.23
N GLU A 331 -7.56 0.50 6.51
CA GLU A 331 -8.95 0.46 7.00
C GLU A 331 -9.12 1.19 8.33
N TRP A 332 -8.12 1.14 9.23
CA TRP A 332 -8.14 1.96 10.45
C TRP A 332 -7.97 3.46 10.13
N PHE A 333 -7.12 3.85 9.17
CA PHE A 333 -6.99 5.24 8.76
C PHE A 333 -8.29 5.81 8.18
N LYS A 334 -8.99 5.02 7.37
CA LYS A 334 -10.31 5.37 6.85
C LYS A 334 -11.36 5.47 7.95
N TYR A 335 -11.28 4.60 8.96
CA TYR A 335 -12.26 4.50 10.03
C TYR A 335 -11.57 4.39 11.40
N PRO A 336 -11.02 5.49 11.95
CA PRO A 336 -10.29 5.44 13.21
C PRO A 336 -11.13 4.83 14.34
N ARG A 337 -10.48 3.98 15.13
CA ARG A 337 -11.06 3.30 16.29
C ARG A 337 -10.11 3.41 17.47
N SER A 338 -10.68 3.61 18.66
CA SER A 338 -9.94 3.53 19.90
C SER A 338 -9.41 2.12 20.14
N LEU A 339 -8.38 1.99 20.97
CA LEU A 339 -7.74 0.72 21.32
C LEU A 339 -8.74 -0.36 21.76
N ASP A 340 -9.74 0.01 22.56
CA ASP A 340 -10.72 -0.92 23.11
C ASP A 340 -11.70 -1.43 22.05
N GLU A 341 -11.89 -0.68 20.96
CA GLU A 341 -12.77 -1.04 19.85
C GLU A 341 -12.09 -1.95 18.81
N LEU A 342 -10.75 -2.03 18.80
CA LEU A 342 -10.00 -2.80 17.79
C LEU A 342 -10.29 -4.30 17.82
N ARG A 343 -10.69 -4.84 18.98
CA ARG A 343 -11.07 -6.26 19.08
C ARG A 343 -12.29 -6.58 18.24
N ASP A 344 -13.23 -5.65 18.17
CA ASP A 344 -14.53 -5.83 17.52
C ASP A 344 -14.57 -5.15 16.13
N PHE A 345 -13.43 -4.57 15.70
CA PHE A 345 -13.28 -3.94 14.39
C PHE A 345 -13.06 -4.99 13.30
N TRP A 346 -13.94 -4.99 12.28
CA TRP A 346 -13.99 -6.03 11.24
C TRP A 346 -12.65 -6.24 10.52
N ALA A 347 -11.92 -5.17 10.21
CA ALA A 347 -10.65 -5.25 9.49
C ALA A 347 -9.52 -5.91 10.32
N PHE A 348 -9.68 -5.93 11.64
CA PHE A 348 -8.70 -6.48 12.58
C PHE A 348 -9.07 -7.88 13.07
N SER A 349 -10.24 -8.38 12.68
CA SER A 349 -10.65 -9.76 12.89
C SER A 349 -9.76 -10.74 12.12
N CYS A 350 -9.75 -11.99 12.58
CA CYS A 350 -9.04 -13.09 11.96
C CYS A 350 -9.80 -14.39 12.22
N ASP A 351 -9.63 -15.36 11.33
CA ASP A 351 -10.12 -16.72 11.55
C ASP A 351 -9.18 -17.51 12.47
N ASP A 352 -9.71 -18.50 13.18
CA ASP A 352 -8.95 -19.48 13.98
C ASP A 352 -8.11 -20.47 13.13
N LYS A 353 -7.90 -20.16 11.84
CA LYS A 353 -7.10 -21.01 10.94
C LYS A 353 -5.66 -21.11 11.44
N ILE A 354 -5.13 -22.32 11.42
CA ILE A 354 -3.71 -22.54 11.68
C ILE A 354 -2.96 -22.11 10.41
N TYR A 355 -2.18 -21.05 10.54
CA TYR A 355 -1.28 -20.56 9.50
C TYR A 355 -0.16 -21.58 9.31
N GLU A 356 -0.31 -22.44 8.33
CA GLU A 356 0.75 -23.32 7.88
C GLU A 356 1.51 -22.61 6.77
N TYR A 357 2.82 -22.53 6.91
CA TYR A 357 3.70 -22.08 5.83
C TYR A 357 4.38 -23.28 5.17
N ASP A 358 3.92 -24.52 5.39
CA ASP A 358 4.56 -25.74 4.87
C ASP A 358 4.34 -25.89 3.35
N THR A 359 5.38 -26.31 2.64
CA THR A 359 5.60 -26.00 1.21
C THR A 359 5.79 -27.24 0.36
N VAL A 360 4.69 -27.90 0.00
CA VAL A 360 4.67 -28.65 -1.26
C VAL A 360 3.90 -27.80 -2.27
N CYS A 361 4.65 -26.95 -2.97
CA CYS A 361 4.18 -26.41 -4.24
C CYS A 361 4.30 -27.56 -5.24
N TYR A 362 3.17 -28.21 -5.55
CA TYR A 362 3.12 -29.07 -6.71
C TYR A 362 3.21 -28.15 -7.90
N ASP A 363 4.37 -28.14 -8.57
CA ASP A 363 4.47 -27.58 -9.90
C ASP A 363 3.39 -28.29 -10.72
N LYS A 364 2.33 -27.56 -11.11
CA LYS A 364 1.61 -27.95 -12.30
C LYS A 364 2.63 -27.74 -13.41
N GLU A 365 3.35 -28.80 -13.76
CA GLU A 365 4.06 -28.86 -15.03
C GLU A 365 3.03 -28.46 -16.09
N LEU A 366 3.14 -27.23 -16.59
CA LEU A 366 2.55 -26.89 -17.87
C LEU A 366 3.25 -27.82 -18.85
N ASN A 367 2.55 -28.87 -19.27
CA ASN A 367 3.06 -29.83 -20.23
C ASN A 367 3.63 -29.06 -21.42
N GLU A 368 4.97 -29.06 -21.55
CA GLU A 368 5.70 -28.45 -22.68
C GLU A 368 5.33 -29.08 -24.04
N ASN A 369 4.40 -30.05 -24.07
CA ASN A 369 3.88 -30.69 -25.27
C ASN A 369 2.58 -30.06 -25.84
N GLU A 370 1.99 -29.04 -25.20
CA GLU A 370 0.81 -28.35 -25.76
C GLU A 370 1.15 -27.05 -26.52
N GLN A 371 2.35 -26.48 -26.33
CA GLN A 371 2.75 -25.25 -27.02
C GLN A 371 3.29 -25.48 -28.44
N ASP A 372 3.79 -26.69 -28.74
CA ASP A 372 4.26 -27.08 -30.07
C ASP A 372 3.16 -27.66 -31.00
N ASN A 373 1.97 -27.98 -30.46
CA ASN A 373 0.87 -28.50 -31.26
C ASN A 373 -0.11 -27.43 -31.77
N LEU A 374 -0.06 -26.20 -31.23
CA LEU A 374 -0.94 -25.09 -31.65
C LEU A 374 -0.38 -24.23 -32.78
N LEU A 375 0.90 -24.41 -33.16
CA LEU A 375 1.53 -23.73 -34.29
C LEU A 375 1.55 -24.54 -35.59
N ASN A 376 1.10 -25.81 -35.57
CA ASN A 376 1.19 -26.72 -36.73
C ASN A 376 -0.14 -27.27 -37.27
N GLN A 377 -1.29 -26.70 -36.90
CA GLN A 377 -2.57 -27.03 -37.53
C GLN A 377 -3.38 -25.79 -37.90
N GLY A 378 -2.82 -24.99 -38.81
CA GLY A 378 -3.65 -24.27 -39.76
C GLY A 378 -4.27 -25.27 -40.74
N ASN A 379 -5.47 -25.78 -40.44
CA ASN A 379 -6.49 -26.14 -41.44
C ASN A 379 -7.84 -26.48 -40.82
N ILE A 380 -8.83 -25.66 -41.22
CA ILE A 380 -10.28 -25.79 -41.21
C ILE A 380 -10.80 -27.24 -41.06
N LYS A 381 -11.66 -27.47 -40.05
CA LYS A 381 -12.97 -28.16 -40.18
C LYS A 381 -13.79 -28.11 -38.88
N GLU A 382 -15.04 -27.67 -39.02
CA GLU A 382 -16.13 -27.85 -38.05
C GLU A 382 -16.26 -29.32 -37.62
N LEU A 383 -16.62 -29.57 -36.35
CA LEU A 383 -17.59 -30.60 -35.95
C LEU A 383 -17.89 -30.59 -34.43
N ASN A 384 -19.12 -30.17 -34.12
CA ASN A 384 -20.12 -30.80 -33.24
C ASN A 384 -19.74 -31.46 -31.91
N SER A 385 -20.34 -30.88 -30.87
CA SER A 385 -21.25 -31.48 -29.86
C SER A 385 -20.91 -32.80 -29.17
N ASN A 386 -21.14 -32.75 -27.85
CA ASN A 386 -21.33 -33.82 -26.88
C ASN A 386 -20.05 -34.36 -26.24
N ASP A 387 -19.75 -33.86 -25.05
CA ASP A 387 -19.95 -34.74 -23.90
C ASP A 387 -20.31 -33.98 -22.62
N LYS A 388 -21.34 -34.47 -21.94
CA LYS A 388 -21.76 -34.05 -20.60
C LYS A 388 -21.21 -35.11 -19.65
N THR A 389 -20.53 -34.72 -18.58
CA THR A 389 -20.88 -35.19 -17.22
C THR A 389 -20.12 -34.45 -16.12
N ASN A 390 -20.92 -33.80 -15.26
CA ASN A 390 -20.84 -33.72 -13.80
C ASN A 390 -19.72 -32.91 -13.13
N GLU A 391 -19.86 -31.59 -13.16
CA GLU A 391 -19.44 -30.69 -12.08
C GLU A 391 -20.47 -30.74 -10.92
N ALA A 392 -19.99 -30.93 -9.70
CA ALA A 392 -20.70 -30.54 -8.48
C ALA A 392 -19.96 -29.34 -7.87
N HIS A 393 -20.25 -28.14 -8.38
CA HIS A 393 -19.81 -26.88 -7.79
C HIS A 393 -20.60 -26.61 -6.51
N SER A 394 -19.91 -26.68 -5.36
CA SER A 394 -20.36 -26.01 -4.15
C SER A 394 -20.22 -24.50 -4.35
N LYS A 395 -21.34 -23.81 -4.60
CA LYS A 395 -21.42 -22.35 -4.63
C LYS A 395 -20.89 -21.76 -3.31
N PRO A 396 -19.89 -20.86 -3.34
CA PRO A 396 -19.61 -19.99 -2.22
C PRO A 396 -20.76 -19.00 -2.06
N ILE A 397 -21.14 -18.76 -0.81
CA ILE A 397 -22.13 -17.76 -0.42
C ILE A 397 -21.43 -16.40 -0.53
N ASP A 398 -21.85 -15.60 -1.51
CA ASP A 398 -21.43 -14.20 -1.64
C ASP A 398 -21.91 -13.39 -0.43
N HIS A 399 -20.97 -12.90 0.38
CA HIS A 399 -21.22 -11.75 1.26
C HIS A 399 -20.95 -10.47 0.45
N PRO A 400 -21.93 -9.57 0.30
CA PRO A 400 -21.76 -8.38 -0.52
C PRO A 400 -20.98 -7.32 0.28
N ALA A 401 -19.68 -7.21 0.02
CA ALA A 401 -18.90 -6.04 0.41
C ALA A 401 -18.75 -5.11 -0.80
N GLU A 402 -19.37 -3.93 -0.67
CA GLU A 402 -19.06 -2.67 -1.36
C GLU A 402 -19.23 -2.61 -2.88
N ARG A 403 -20.51 -2.55 -3.31
CA ARG A 403 -20.92 -1.59 -4.36
C ARG A 403 -21.32 -0.27 -3.69
N LEU A 404 -20.34 0.55 -3.34
CA LEU A 404 -20.51 2.01 -3.21
C LEU A 404 -20.04 2.54 -4.57
N PHE A 405 -20.86 2.76 -5.59
CA PHE A 405 -21.98 3.70 -5.69
C PHE A 405 -23.08 3.12 -6.61
N PRO A 406 -24.39 3.30 -6.31
CA PRO A 406 -25.40 3.15 -7.33
C PRO A 406 -25.33 4.38 -8.24
N SER A 407 -25.24 4.12 -9.55
CA SER A 407 -25.39 5.08 -10.65
C SER A 407 -26.66 5.95 -10.59
N ASP A 408 -27.55 5.71 -9.63
CA ASP A 408 -28.86 6.35 -9.51
C ASP A 408 -28.79 7.75 -8.86
N ILE A 409 -27.75 8.06 -8.08
CA ILE A 409 -27.59 9.40 -7.48
C ILE A 409 -27.29 10.45 -8.55
N VAL A 410 -26.49 10.09 -9.56
CA VAL A 410 -26.19 10.98 -10.70
C VAL A 410 -27.44 11.25 -11.52
N PHE A 411 -28.29 10.23 -11.72
CA PHE A 411 -29.57 10.39 -12.43
C PHE A 411 -30.56 11.26 -11.65
N HIS A 412 -30.62 11.15 -10.33
CA HIS A 412 -31.49 11.98 -9.50
C HIS A 412 -31.03 13.44 -9.41
N ALA A 413 -29.72 13.69 -9.31
CA ALA A 413 -29.18 15.04 -9.34
C ALA A 413 -29.47 15.75 -10.68
N LEU A 414 -29.28 15.05 -11.80
CA LEU A 414 -29.61 15.59 -13.13
C LEU A 414 -31.10 15.88 -13.31
N TRP A 415 -31.98 15.04 -12.76
CA TRP A 415 -33.42 15.27 -12.79
C TRP A 415 -33.86 16.47 -11.95
N ILE A 416 -33.27 16.67 -10.77
CA ILE A 416 -33.56 17.81 -9.90
C ILE A 416 -33.07 19.11 -10.56
N SER A 417 -31.88 19.12 -11.14
CA SER A 417 -31.36 20.27 -11.90
C SER A 417 -32.24 20.61 -13.11
N PHE A 418 -32.72 19.60 -13.84
CA PHE A 418 -33.61 19.81 -14.97
C PHE A 418 -34.97 20.40 -14.55
N LEU A 419 -35.55 19.91 -13.45
CA LEU A 419 -36.80 20.43 -12.89
C LEU A 419 -36.65 21.87 -12.38
N LEU A 420 -35.52 22.20 -11.73
CA LEU A 420 -35.22 23.57 -11.30
C LEU A 420 -35.09 24.53 -12.49
N ILE A 421 -34.39 24.13 -13.56
CA ILE A 421 -34.28 24.93 -14.78
C ILE A 421 -35.66 25.17 -15.40
N LEU A 422 -36.49 24.13 -15.53
CA LEU A 422 -37.86 24.27 -16.03
C LEU A 422 -38.70 25.22 -15.16
N SER A 423 -38.57 25.16 -13.84
CA SER A 423 -39.31 26.04 -12.92
C SER A 423 -38.96 27.51 -13.13
N VAL A 424 -37.69 27.83 -13.39
CA VAL A 424 -37.23 29.20 -13.66
C VAL A 424 -37.77 29.70 -15.01
N PHE A 425 -37.73 28.88 -16.06
CA PHE A 425 -38.27 29.24 -17.36
C PHE A 425 -39.79 29.47 -17.34
N PHE A 426 -40.54 28.67 -16.57
CA PHE A 426 -41.98 28.88 -16.40
C PHE A 426 -42.28 30.11 -15.55
N TYR A 427 -41.47 30.41 -14.54
CA TYR A 427 -41.60 31.61 -13.72
C TYR A 427 -41.40 32.88 -14.56
N ASP A 428 -40.32 32.95 -15.35
CA ASP A 428 -40.05 34.10 -16.22
C ASP A 428 -41.16 34.30 -17.28
N LYS A 429 -41.67 33.20 -17.86
CA LYS A 429 -42.73 33.30 -18.88
C LYS A 429 -44.10 33.69 -18.31
N TYR A 430 -44.38 33.33 -17.06
CA TYR A 430 -45.62 33.69 -16.37
C TYR A 430 -45.62 35.15 -15.90
N PHE A 431 -44.46 35.66 -15.46
CA PHE A 431 -44.33 37.04 -14.97
C PHE A 431 -43.96 38.06 -16.04
N ALA A 432 -43.44 37.65 -17.21
CA ALA A 432 -43.22 38.57 -18.34
C ALA A 432 -44.50 39.01 -19.07
N ASN A 433 -45.65 38.38 -18.77
CA ASN A 433 -46.96 38.70 -19.35
C ASN A 433 -47.93 39.38 -18.36
N LYS A 434 -47.42 39.86 -17.22
CA LYS A 434 -48.09 40.77 -16.30
C LYS A 434 -47.31 42.07 -16.26
#